data_AF-A0A7C4ASW6-F1
#
_entry.id   AF-A0A7C4ASW6-F1
#
_cell.length_a   1.000
_cell.length_b   1.000
_cell.length_c   1.000
_cell.angle_alpha   90.00
_cell.angle_beta   90.00
_cell.angle_gamma   90.00
#
_symmetry.space_group_name_H-M   'P 1'
#
loop_
_entity.id
_entity.type
_entity.pdbx_description
1 polymer ?
#
loop_
_entity_poly.entity_id
_entity_poly.type
_entity_poly.pdbx_seq_one_letter_code
_entity_poly.pdbx_strand_id
1 'polypeptide(L)' 'MQIGSSKCVVSAGSRLVALVGVNNLIVVDTPDAVLVCHKDSAQDIKKLQTLLVERGYEHLL' A
#
# COMPACT_ATOMS: atom_id res chain seq x y z
N MET A 1 4.98 -7.45 11.22
CA MET A 1 6.33 -7.76 11.76
C MET A 1 7.38 -7.06 10.91
N GLN A 2 8.51 -6.61 11.46
CA GLN A 2 9.54 -5.88 10.68
C GLN A 2 10.95 -6.34 11.07
N ILE A 3 11.81 -6.62 10.08
CA ILE A 3 13.24 -6.94 10.25
C ILE A 3 14.05 -5.97 9.38
N GLY A 4 14.99 -5.23 9.96
CA GLY A 4 15.82 -4.28 9.22
C GLY A 4 15.04 -3.23 8.41
N SER A 5 13.78 -2.97 8.78
CA SER A 5 12.91 -2.00 8.10
C SER A 5 12.67 -0.80 9.00
N SER A 6 12.51 0.38 8.41
CA SER A 6 12.31 1.62 9.18
C SER A 6 11.35 2.58 8.52
N LYS A 7 10.73 3.45 9.33
CA LYS A 7 9.81 4.53 8.88
C LYS A 7 8.61 4.07 8.05
N CYS A 8 8.28 2.77 8.06
CA CYS A 8 7.13 2.23 7.34
C CYS A 8 5.83 2.39 8.13
N VAL A 9 4.74 2.64 7.43
CA VAL A 9 3.36 2.63 7.97
C VAL A 9 2.65 1.43 7.37
N VAL A 10 2.09 0.57 8.22
CA VAL A 10 1.38 -0.64 7.78
C VAL A 10 -0.01 -0.64 8.39
N SER A 11 -1.03 -0.63 7.54
CA SER A 11 -2.41 -0.92 7.90
C SER A 11 -2.73 -2.32 7.38
N ALA A 12 -2.64 -3.31 8.26
CA ALA A 12 -2.94 -4.70 7.93
C ALA A 12 -4.41 -5.02 8.26
N GLY A 13 -5.11 -5.70 7.36
CA GLY A 13 -6.46 -6.20 7.56
C GLY A 13 -6.42 -7.64 8.04
N SER A 14 -6.88 -8.56 7.19
CA SER A 14 -6.91 -10.00 7.50
C SER A 14 -5.60 -10.72 7.19
N ARG A 15 -4.70 -10.13 6.40
CA ARG A 15 -3.45 -10.77 5.97
C ARG A 15 -2.31 -10.41 6.92
N LEU A 16 -1.43 -11.37 7.19
CA LEU A 16 -0.17 -11.09 7.88
C LEU A 16 0.75 -10.29 6.95
N VAL A 17 1.15 -9.10 7.38
CA VAL A 17 2.12 -8.27 6.65
C VAL A 17 3.46 -8.24 7.40
N ALA A 18 4.52 -8.60 6.69
CA ALA A 18 5.90 -8.55 7.18
C ALA A 18 6.79 -7.74 6.23
N LEU A 19 7.66 -6.90 6.80
CA LEU A 19 8.59 -6.06 6.04
C LEU A 19 10.02 -6.45 6.36
N VAL A 20 10.85 -6.61 5.33
CA VAL A 20 12.27 -6.97 5.47
C VAL A 20 13.14 -6.05 4.62
N GLY A 21 14.07 -5.33 5.25
CA GLY A 21 15.05 -4.50 4.54
C GLY A 21 14.48 -3.30 3.76
N VAL A 22 13.25 -2.88 4.03
CA VAL A 22 12.59 -1.77 3.32
C VAL A 22 12.44 -0.53 4.20
N ASN A 23 12.41 0.65 3.57
CA ASN A 23 12.33 1.91 4.29
C ASN A 23 11.24 2.80 3.69
N ASN A 24 10.57 3.55 4.56
CA ASN A 24 9.71 4.66 4.20
C ASN A 24 8.55 4.27 3.26
N LEU A 25 7.98 3.08 3.47
CA LEU A 25 6.83 2.59 2.72
C LEU A 25 5.51 2.80 3.49
N ILE A 26 4.43 2.96 2.75
CA ILE A 26 3.06 2.79 3.20
C ILE A 26 2.56 1.48 2.61
N VAL A 27 2.02 0.61 3.45
CA VAL A 27 1.36 -0.63 3.04
C VAL A 27 -0.05 -0.62 3.61
N VAL A 28 -1.05 -0.73 2.74
CA VAL A 28 -2.47 -0.81 3.11
C VAL A 28 -3.03 -2.11 2.55
N ASP A 29 -3.44 -3.00 3.43
CA ASP A 29 -4.13 -4.25 3.12
C ASP A 29 -5.64 -4.03 3.27
N THR A 30 -6.34 -4.01 2.13
CA THR A 30 -7.81 -3.97 2.07
C THR A 30 -8.33 -5.36 1.66
N PRO A 31 -9.64 -5.65 1.82
CA PRO A 31 -10.17 -6.97 1.50
C PRO A 31 -9.92 -7.41 0.05
N ASP A 32 -9.97 -6.45 -0.85
CA ASP A 32 -9.94 -6.55 -2.31
C ASP A 32 -8.54 -6.39 -2.91
N ALA A 33 -7.65 -5.61 -2.28
CA ALA A 33 -6.32 -5.30 -2.82
C ALA A 33 -5.28 -5.02 -1.73
N VAL A 34 -4.01 -4.91 -2.14
CA VAL A 34 -2.93 -4.40 -1.30
C VAL A 34 -2.29 -3.22 -2.02
N LEU A 35 -2.29 -2.06 -1.37
CA LEU A 35 -1.62 -0.86 -1.86
C LEU A 35 -0.26 -0.71 -1.17
N VAL A 36 0.79 -0.54 -1.98
CA VAL A 36 2.15 -0.27 -1.50
C VAL A 36 2.71 0.94 -2.22
N CYS A 37 3.20 1.92 -1.47
CA CYS A 37 3.90 3.06 -2.05
C CYS A 37 5.00 3.58 -1.11
N HIS A 38 5.92 4.37 -1.64
CA HIS A 38 6.81 5.17 -0.81
C HIS A 38 6.02 6.32 -0.18
N LYS A 39 6.32 6.72 1.06
CA LYS A 39 5.61 7.81 1.76
C LYS A 39 5.62 9.11 0.97
N ASP A 40 6.72 9.40 0.29
CA ASP A 40 6.87 10.62 -0.51
C ASP A 40 5.96 10.63 -1.75
N SER A 41 5.49 9.44 -2.18
CA SER A 41 4.57 9.26 -3.30
C SER A 41 3.11 9.10 -2.87
N ALA A 42 2.79 9.28 -1.59
CA ALA A 42 1.43 9.08 -1.08
C ALA A 42 0.39 10.00 -1.77
N GLN A 43 0.81 11.18 -2.24
CA GLN A 43 -0.05 12.10 -2.98
C GLN A 43 -0.47 11.55 -4.36
N ASP A 44 0.32 10.65 -4.95
CA ASP A 44 0.04 10.05 -6.25
C ASP A 44 -1.00 8.92 -6.18
N ILE A 45 -1.45 8.52 -4.98
CA ILE A 45 -2.50 7.50 -4.81
C ILE A 45 -3.79 7.90 -5.55
N LYS A 46 -4.11 9.21 -5.58
CA LYS A 46 -5.28 9.70 -6.35
C LYS A 46 -5.14 9.44 -7.85
N LYS A 47 -3.93 9.58 -8.40
CA LYS A 47 -3.67 9.30 -9.81
C LYS A 47 -3.79 7.80 -10.08
N LEU A 48 -3.30 6.97 -9.16
CA LEU A 48 -3.47 5.51 -9.24
C LEU A 48 -4.94 5.11 -9.25
N GLN A 49 -5.78 5.72 -8.40
CA GLN A 49 -7.22 5.46 -8.36
C GLN A 49 -7.87 5.72 -9.73
N THR A 50 -7.55 6.84 -10.37
CA THR A 50 -8.04 7.15 -11.73
C THR A 50 -7.65 6.05 -12.73
N LEU A 51 -6.40 5.60 -12.71
CA LEU A 51 -5.91 4.54 -13.59
C LEU A 51 -6.58 3.18 -13.32
N LEU A 52 -6.92 2.89 -12.06
CA LEU A 52 -7.63 1.66 -11.69
C LEU A 52 -9.06 1.68 -12.24
N VAL A 53 -9.75 2.83 -12.13
CA VAL A 53 -11.10 3.01 -12.68
C VAL A 53 -11.11 2.82 -14.20
N GLU A 54 -10.18 3.45 -14.93
CA GLU A 54 -10.06 3.30 -16.39
C GLU A 54 -9.82 1.85 -16.85
N ARG A 55 -9.26 1.03 -15.96
CA ARG A 55 -8.98 -0.39 -16.19
C ARG A 55 -10.10 -1.32 -15.70
N GLY A 56 -11.21 -0.77 -15.20
CA GLY A 56 -12.36 -1.53 -14.71
C GLY A 56 -12.22 -2.05 -13.27
N TYR A 57 -11.27 -1.53 -12.50
CA TYR A 57 -11.05 -1.89 -11.09
C TYR A 57 -11.69 -0.89 -10.13
N GLU A 58 -12.87 -0.37 -10.47
CA GLU A 58 -13.55 0.73 -9.75
C GLU A 58 -13.94 0.38 -8.31
N HIS A 59 -14.01 -0.91 -8.01
CA HIS A 59 -14.34 -1.45 -6.70
C HIS A 59 -13.10 -1.76 -5.85
N LEU A 60 -11.88 -1.53 -6.38
CA LEU A 60 -10.64 -1.74 -5.65
C LEU A 60 -10.23 -0.48 -4.88
N LEU A 61 -9.95 -0.64 -3.58
CA LEU A 61 -9.42 0.36 -2.62
C LEU A 61 -10.42 1.41 -2.13
#